data_AF-A0A971EW69-F1
#
_entry.id   AF-A0A971EW69-F1
#
_cell.length_a   1.000
_cell.length_b   1.000
_cell.length_c   1.000
_cell.angle_alpha   90.00
_cell.angle_beta   90.00
_cell.angle_gamma   90.00
#
_symmetry.space_group_name_H-M   'P 1'
#
loop_
_entity.id
_entity.type
_entity.pdbx_description
1 polymer ?
#
loop_
_entity_poly.entity_id
_entity_poly.type
_entity_poly.pdbx_seq_one_letter_code
_entity_poly.pdbx_strand_id
1 'polypeptide(L)'
;MAEPFVALFFVVDGQILLHKCRLENAEHYAEMRNYPRSHMDVWERHYKLKYNKDFDFYPRGRVIYDMRKDEFKIFYDTCCAKQAFKIRMMLGNRTCILKDDSNYTCSICRNHIKNEE
;
A
#
# COMPACT_ATOMS: atom_id res chain seq x y z
N MET A 1 -3.34 23.20 0.27
CA MET A 1 -2.51 22.09 0.79
C MET A 1 -3.09 20.78 0.28
N ALA A 2 -2.27 19.78 -0.08
CA ALA A 2 -2.79 18.46 -0.46
C ALA A 2 -3.57 17.84 0.72
N GLU A 3 -4.72 17.23 0.47
CA GLU A 3 -5.53 16.59 1.51
C GLU A 3 -4.84 15.32 2.04
N PRO A 4 -4.69 15.13 3.37
CA PRO A 4 -4.04 13.95 3.93
C PRO A 4 -4.95 12.72 3.78
N PHE A 5 -4.35 11.59 3.39
CA PHE A 5 -5.08 10.35 3.17
C PHE A 5 -4.28 9.13 3.64
N VAL A 6 -5.01 8.09 3.99
CA VAL A 6 -4.49 6.72 4.15
C VAL A 6 -5.02 5.88 3.00
N ALA A 7 -4.32 4.82 2.63
CA ALA A 7 -4.65 4.08 1.42
C ALA A 7 -4.13 2.65 1.43
N LEU A 8 -4.76 1.80 0.62
CA LEU A 8 -4.15 0.61 0.06
C LEU A 8 -3.85 0.85 -1.42
N PHE A 9 -2.81 0.21 -1.92
CA PHE A 9 -2.55 0.22 -3.35
C PHE A 9 -2.03 -1.12 -3.85
N PHE A 10 -2.31 -1.38 -5.13
CA PHE A 10 -1.74 -2.48 -5.91
C PHE A 10 -1.07 -1.90 -7.15
N VAL A 11 -0.11 -2.63 -7.70
CA VAL A 11 0.55 -2.28 -8.96
C VAL A 11 0.34 -3.38 -9.96
N VAL A 12 -0.46 -3.11 -10.98
CA VAL A 12 -0.75 -4.04 -12.07
C VAL A 12 -0.24 -3.42 -13.37
N ASP A 13 0.63 -4.13 -14.07
CA ASP A 13 1.26 -3.66 -15.32
C ASP A 13 1.88 -2.25 -15.19
N GLY A 14 2.49 -1.99 -14.02
CA GLY A 14 3.12 -0.71 -13.69
C GLY A 14 2.16 0.42 -13.28
N GLN A 15 0.84 0.22 -13.38
CA GLN A 15 -0.21 1.17 -13.01
C GLN A 15 -0.62 1.04 -11.54
N ILE A 16 -0.90 2.18 -10.89
CA ILE A 16 -1.30 2.22 -9.48
C ILE A 16 -2.83 2.11 -9.38
N LEU A 17 -3.30 1.05 -8.74
CA LEU A 17 -4.68 0.90 -8.31
C LEU A 17 -4.80 1.42 -6.87
N LEU A 18 -5.14 2.69 -6.71
CA LEU A 18 -5.14 3.39 -5.41
C LEU A 18 -6.53 3.43 -4.78
N HIS A 19 -6.66 2.88 -3.58
CA HIS A 19 -7.86 2.95 -2.74
C HIS A 19 -7.55 3.81 -1.51
N LYS A 20 -8.10 5.02 -1.46
CA LYS A 20 -7.79 6.00 -0.41
C LYS A 20 -9.03 6.50 0.30
N CYS A 21 -8.87 6.89 1.55
CA CYS A 21 -9.85 7.68 2.28
C CYS A 21 -9.15 8.86 2.96
N ARG A 22 -9.91 9.91 3.26
CA ARG A 22 -9.42 11.04 4.04
C ARG A 22 -8.92 10.54 5.39
N LEU A 23 -7.87 11.16 5.93
CA LEU A 23 -7.28 10.78 7.22
C LEU A 23 -8.30 10.84 8.39
N GLU A 24 -9.31 11.71 8.28
CA GLU A 24 -10.43 11.81 9.23
C GLU A 24 -11.36 10.58 9.20
N ASN A 25 -11.47 9.90 8.06
CA ASN A 25 -12.29 8.70 7.86
C ASN A 25 -11.48 7.41 7.99
N ALA A 26 -10.22 7.52 8.40
CA ALA A 26 -9.35 6.38 8.60
C ALA A 26 -9.85 5.54 9.79
N GLU A 27 -9.69 4.23 9.68
CA GLU A 27 -9.88 3.33 10.81
C GLU A 27 -8.76 3.54 11.83
N HIS A 28 -9.15 3.58 13.10
CA HIS A 28 -8.23 3.76 14.21
C HIS A 28 -7.87 2.38 14.78
N TYR A 29 -6.58 2.05 14.75
CA TYR A 29 -6.06 0.84 15.37
C TYR A 29 -4.87 1.20 16.26
N ALA A 30 -5.10 1.21 17.57
CA ALA A 30 -4.18 1.78 18.56
C ALA A 30 -3.75 3.19 18.11
N GLU A 31 -2.44 3.42 17.95
CA GLU A 31 -1.87 4.72 17.59
C GLU A 31 -1.64 4.91 16.08
N MET A 32 -2.28 4.06 15.27
CA MET A 32 -2.18 4.09 13.81
C MET A 32 -3.55 4.37 13.19
N ARG A 33 -3.54 5.18 12.14
CA ARG A 33 -4.68 5.37 11.23
C ARG A 33 -4.45 4.58 9.95
N ASN A 34 -5.40 3.69 9.63
CA ASN A 34 -5.34 2.77 8.50
C ASN A 34 -6.52 2.98 7.55
N TYR A 35 -6.37 2.48 6.32
CA TYR A 35 -7.50 2.37 5.41
C TYR A 35 -8.52 1.35 6.00
N PRO A 36 -9.84 1.63 6.03
CA PRO A 36 -10.84 0.82 6.75
C PRO A 36 -11.13 -0.59 6.22
N ARG A 37 -10.36 -1.09 5.26
CA ARG A 37 -10.54 -2.42 4.68
C ARG A 37 -9.18 -3.08 4.49
N SER A 38 -9.20 -4.41 4.38
CA SER A 38 -8.00 -5.18 4.05
C SER A 38 -7.69 -5.17 2.55
N HIS A 39 -6.46 -5.56 2.19
CA HIS A 39 -6.09 -5.79 0.78
C HIS A 39 -6.94 -6.90 0.15
N MET A 40 -7.22 -7.97 0.89
CA MET A 40 -8.07 -9.07 0.42
C MET A 40 -9.48 -8.57 0.09
N ASP A 41 -10.12 -7.84 1.02
CA ASP A 41 -11.45 -7.25 0.83
C ASP A 41 -11.53 -6.37 -0.43
N VAL A 42 -10.55 -5.47 -0.58
CA VAL A 42 -10.52 -4.54 -1.72
C VAL A 42 -10.31 -5.31 -3.02
N TRP A 43 -9.42 -6.30 -3.03
CA TRP A 43 -9.11 -7.05 -4.23
C TRP A 43 -10.26 -7.95 -4.67
N GLU A 44 -10.88 -8.68 -3.76
CA GLU A 44 -12.01 -9.56 -4.05
C GLU A 44 -13.19 -8.78 -4.64
N ARG A 45 -13.51 -7.62 -4.05
CA ARG A 45 -14.65 -6.80 -4.49
C ARG A 45 -14.46 -6.12 -5.83
N HIS A 46 -13.22 -5.76 -6.19
CA HIS A 46 -12.98 -4.87 -7.33
C HIS A 46 -12.16 -5.49 -8.47
N TYR A 47 -11.33 -6.50 -8.18
CA TYR A 47 -10.22 -6.87 -9.07
C TYR A 47 -10.14 -8.37 -9.35
N LYS A 48 -10.59 -9.23 -8.43
CA LYS A 48 -10.52 -10.70 -8.58
C LYS A 48 -11.14 -11.19 -9.88
N LEU A 49 -12.34 -10.72 -10.22
CA LEU A 49 -13.04 -11.12 -11.46
C LEU A 49 -12.29 -10.65 -12.72
N LYS A 50 -11.69 -9.45 -12.68
CA LYS A 50 -11.00 -8.86 -13.82
C LYS A 50 -9.64 -9.50 -14.09
N TYR A 51 -8.85 -9.73 -13.04
CA TYR A 51 -7.47 -10.19 -13.18
C TYR A 51 -7.30 -11.69 -12.98
N ASN A 52 -8.31 -12.37 -12.39
CA ASN A 52 -8.28 -13.80 -12.08
C ASN A 52 -7.01 -14.24 -11.31
N LYS A 53 -6.58 -13.41 -10.36
CA LYS A 53 -5.44 -13.64 -9.46
C LYS A 53 -5.83 -13.28 -8.03
N ASP A 54 -5.12 -13.81 -7.05
CA ASP A 54 -5.31 -13.44 -5.64
C ASP A 54 -4.67 -12.08 -5.31
N PHE A 55 -5.10 -11.50 -4.19
CA PHE A 55 -4.69 -10.16 -3.76
C PHE A 55 -3.18 -10.04 -3.52
N ASP A 56 -2.50 -11.17 -3.31
CA ASP A 56 -1.07 -11.23 -3.03
C ASP A 56 -0.22 -11.47 -4.28
N PHE A 57 -0.84 -11.64 -5.46
CA PHE A 57 -0.14 -11.94 -6.70
C PHE A 57 0.66 -10.74 -7.18
N TYR A 58 0.04 -9.56 -7.21
CA TYR A 58 0.66 -8.32 -7.67
C TYR A 58 1.39 -7.58 -6.54
N PRO A 59 2.44 -6.78 -6.85
CA PRO A 59 3.07 -5.88 -5.90
C PRO A 59 2.03 -4.95 -5.27
N ARG A 60 2.12 -4.75 -3.96
CA ARG A 60 1.12 -4.01 -3.19
C ARG A 60 1.77 -3.28 -2.02
N GLY A 61 1.01 -2.38 -1.44
CA GLY A 61 1.42 -1.67 -0.24
C GLY A 61 0.28 -0.89 0.40
N ARG A 62 0.61 -0.14 1.44
CA ARG A 62 -0.33 0.73 2.13
C ARG A 62 0.31 2.02 2.60
N VAL A 63 -0.52 3.04 2.73
CA VAL A 63 -0.22 4.31 3.38
C VAL A 63 -0.96 4.32 4.70
N ILE A 64 -0.22 4.47 5.80
CA ILE A 64 -0.77 4.64 7.14
C ILE A 64 -0.25 5.95 7.73
N TYR A 65 -0.88 6.38 8.81
CA TYR A 65 -0.43 7.53 9.57
C TYR A 65 -0.18 7.12 11.03
N ASP A 66 1.03 7.42 11.52
CA ASP A 66 1.45 7.18 12.89
C ASP A 66 1.19 8.43 13.73
N MET A 67 0.21 8.34 14.63
CA MET A 67 -0.21 9.46 15.46
C MET A 67 0.83 9.83 16.51
N ARG A 68 1.74 8.91 16.89
CA ARG A 68 2.78 9.18 17.89
C ARG A 68 3.86 10.11 17.37
N LYS A 69 4.16 9.98 16.08
CA LYS A 69 5.27 10.67 15.41
C LYS A 69 4.80 11.78 14.46
N ASP A 70 3.49 11.95 14.29
CA ASP A 70 2.89 12.85 13.30
C ASP A 70 3.50 12.65 11.90
N GLU A 71 3.56 11.39 11.46
CA GLU A 71 4.18 11.04 10.18
C GLU A 71 3.39 9.99 9.41
N PHE A 72 3.49 10.06 8.08
CA PHE A 72 3.01 9.00 7.20
C PHE A 72 4.06 7.90 7.08
N LYS A 73 3.59 6.68 6.89
CA LYS A 73 4.42 5.54 6.53
C LYS A 73 3.82 4.84 5.34
N ILE A 74 4.65 4.58 4.33
CA ILE A 74 4.29 3.79 3.17
C ILE A 74 5.06 2.49 3.26
N PHE A 75 4.31 1.41 3.52
CA PHE A 75 4.81 0.05 3.48
C PHE A 75 4.55 -0.52 2.09
N TYR A 76 5.55 -1.12 1.46
CA TYR A 76 5.43 -1.56 0.09
C TYR A 76 6.30 -2.80 -0.20
N ASP A 77 5.84 -3.57 -1.18
CA ASP A 77 6.62 -4.61 -1.84
C ASP A 77 7.75 -3.97 -2.67
N THR A 78 8.98 -4.49 -2.59
CA THR A 78 10.15 -3.96 -3.31
C THR A 78 9.89 -3.75 -4.82
N CYS A 79 9.09 -4.61 -5.46
CA CYS A 79 8.73 -4.48 -6.87
C CYS A 79 7.88 -3.24 -7.21
N CYS A 80 7.34 -2.52 -6.21
CA CYS A 80 6.58 -1.29 -6.40
C CYS A 80 7.21 -0.03 -5.76
N ALA A 81 8.52 -0.03 -5.50
CA ALA A 81 9.24 1.13 -4.94
C ALA A 81 8.99 2.44 -5.70
N LYS A 82 9.01 2.40 -7.05
CA LYS A 82 8.74 3.56 -7.90
C LYS A 82 7.32 4.11 -7.69
N GLN A 83 6.35 3.23 -7.53
CA GLN A 83 4.95 3.60 -7.31
C GLN A 83 4.73 4.12 -5.88
N ALA A 84 5.38 3.53 -4.88
CA ALA A 84 5.38 4.02 -3.51
C ALA A 84 5.93 5.47 -3.44
N PHE A 85 7.01 5.76 -4.17
CA PHE A 85 7.55 7.12 -4.28
C PHE A 85 6.55 8.10 -4.93
N LYS A 86 5.85 7.69 -5.98
CA LYS A 86 4.77 8.49 -6.60
C LYS A 86 3.66 8.80 -5.59
N ILE A 87 3.25 7.83 -4.78
CA ILE A 87 2.24 8.02 -3.74
C ILE A 87 2.74 8.97 -2.64
N ARG A 88 4.01 8.88 -2.24
CA ARG A 88 4.63 9.85 -1.31
C ARG A 88 4.51 11.28 -1.84
N MET A 89 4.76 11.52 -3.13
CA MET A 89 4.62 12.85 -3.74
C MET A 89 3.19 13.40 -3.59
N MET A 90 2.17 12.55 -3.62
CA MET A 90 0.77 12.94 -3.47
C MET A 90 0.43 13.44 -2.04
N LEU A 91 1.22 13.07 -1.03
CA LEU A 91 1.04 13.55 0.35
C LEU A 91 1.57 14.99 0.57
N GLY A 92 2.24 15.56 -0.44
CA GLY A 92 2.80 16.90 -0.41
C GLY A 92 4.04 17.00 0.48
N ASN A 93 4.11 18.06 1.28
CA ASN A 93 5.28 18.38 2.14
C ASN A 93 5.25 17.65 3.50
N ARG A 94 4.36 16.67 3.69
CA ARG A 94 4.23 15.96 4.96
C ARG A 94 5.37 14.98 5.15
N THR A 95 5.78 14.81 6.41
CA THR A 95 6.74 13.77 6.80
C THR A 95 6.19 12.41 6.40
N CYS A 96 6.98 11.67 5.62
CA CYS A 96 6.58 10.37 5.09
C CYS A 96 7.80 9.47 4.94
N ILE A 97 7.76 8.32 5.62
CA ILE A 97 8.80 7.29 5.54
C ILE A 97 8.36 6.22 4.52
N LEU A 98 9.26 5.87 3.61
CA LEU A 98 9.13 4.72 2.72
C LEU A 98 9.81 3.53 3.39
N LYS A 99 9.09 2.43 3.58
CA LYS A 99 9.62 1.20 4.16
C LYS A 99 9.25 0.00 3.31
N ASP A 100 10.25 -0.73 2.84
CA ASP A 100 10.04 -2.06 2.30
C ASP A 100 9.55 -2.98 3.43
N ASP A 101 8.60 -3.86 3.13
CA ASP A 101 8.03 -4.74 4.12
C ASP A 101 7.88 -6.14 3.52
N SER A 102 8.68 -7.06 4.05
CA SER A 102 8.77 -8.45 3.62
C SER A 102 7.45 -9.20 3.75
N ASN A 103 6.50 -8.71 4.55
CA ASN A 103 5.14 -9.28 4.61
C ASN A 103 4.33 -8.98 3.33
N TYR A 104 4.76 -8.03 2.50
CA TYR A 104 4.23 -7.80 1.16
C TYR A 104 5.15 -8.48 0.13
N THR A 105 4.86 -9.75 -0.14
CA THR A 105 5.57 -10.51 -1.16
C THR A 105 4.64 -10.82 -2.34
N CYS A 106 4.88 -10.20 -3.48
CA CYS A 106 4.23 -10.53 -4.75
C CYS A 106 4.76 -11.85 -5.31
N SER A 107 4.15 -12.34 -6.39
CA SER A 107 4.58 -13.58 -7.04
C SER A 107 6.02 -13.50 -7.56
N ILE A 108 6.49 -12.32 -7.97
CA ILE A 108 7.85 -12.10 -8.48
C ILE A 108 8.86 -12.25 -7.32
N CYS A 109 8.68 -11.48 -6.24
CA CYS A 109 9.54 -11.56 -5.06
C CYS A 109 9.55 -12.96 -4.45
N ARG A 110 8.39 -13.64 -4.38
CA ARG A 110 8.31 -15.02 -3.91
C ARG A 110 9.15 -15.99 -4.75
N ASN A 111 9.23 -15.77 -6.06
CA ASN A 111 10.03 -16.60 -6.94
C ASN A 111 11.54 -16.30 -6.83
N HIS A 112 11.92 -15.05 -6.52
CA HIS A 112 13.33 -14.71 -6.29
C HIS A 112 13.87 -15.41 -5.03
N ILE A 113 13.09 -15.40 -3.94
CA ILE A 113 13.46 -16.08 -2.69
C ILE A 113 13.70 -17.58 -2.92
N LYS A 114 12.85 -18.23 -3.73
CA LYS A 114 12.97 -19.67 -4.03
C LYS A 114 14.16 -20.07 -4.90
N ASN A 115 14.76 -19.12 -5.62
CA ASN A 115 15.91 -19.37 -6.49
C ASN A 115 17.26 -19.12 -5.79
N GLU A 116 17.23 -18.65 -4.53
CA GLU A 116 18.41 -18.39 -3.69
C GLU A 116 18.63 -19.50 -2.64
N GLU A 117 17.77 -20.53 -2.61
CA GLU A 117 17.86 -21.76 -1.81
C GLU A 117 18.38 -22.94 -2.65
#